data_AF-F7ZZA9-F1
#
_entry.id   AF-F7ZZA9-F1
#
_cell.length_a   1.000
_cell.length_b   1.000
_cell.length_c   1.000
_cell.angle_alpha   90.00
_cell.angle_beta   90.00
_cell.angle_gamma   90.00
#
_symmetry.space_group_name_H-M   'P 1'
#
loop_
_entity.id
_entity.type
_entity.pdbx_description
1 polymer ?
#
loop_
_entity_poly.entity_id
_entity_poly.type
_entity_poly.pdbx_seq_one_letter_code
_entity_poly.pdbx_strand_id
1 'polypeptide(L)'
;MTPMFGEDGWCRVCGVPLRKQAGSMVLERRNITVEGGWVPYLFGDTICLESSLALAAAEKFNLDLRPIAWHGVSPGDALQIVIPVVGDAWFDHGELRAKAIGKHGSAGARCAECGTWRWLPLGFAPMPPPFGTLPPLRVRPSLGAVDVAASPEVFGDGLMAFRQMLFRRELAEFIAAASPRDFEARTVR
;
A
#
# COMPACT_ATOMS: atom_id res chain seq x y z
N MET A 1 6.08 21.42 7.49
CA MET A 1 6.08 20.26 6.58
C MET A 1 4.63 19.81 6.43
N THR A 2 4.13 19.61 5.22
CA THR A 2 2.74 19.15 5.02
C THR A 2 2.65 17.65 5.34
N PRO A 3 1.68 17.19 6.17
CA PRO A 3 1.48 15.76 6.42
C PRO A 3 1.18 14.99 5.14
N MET A 4 1.51 13.69 5.12
CA MET A 4 1.36 12.80 3.98
C MET A 4 0.03 12.96 3.23
N PHE A 5 -1.09 13.01 3.95
CA PHE A 5 -2.42 13.19 3.36
C PHE A 5 -3.02 14.61 3.61
N GLY A 6 -2.24 15.53 4.18
CA GLY A 6 -2.72 16.80 4.73
C GLY A 6 -3.27 16.66 6.16
N GLU A 7 -3.62 17.79 6.79
CA GLU A 7 -4.01 17.86 8.21
C GLU A 7 -5.26 17.02 8.54
N ASP A 8 -6.25 17.03 7.66
CA ASP A 8 -7.48 16.21 7.74
C ASP A 8 -7.49 15.11 6.67
N GLY A 9 -6.30 14.60 6.35
CA GLY A 9 -6.08 13.69 5.25
C GLY A 9 -6.55 12.26 5.46
N TRP A 10 -6.92 11.90 6.69
CA TRP A 10 -7.38 10.56 7.05
C TRP A 10 -8.63 10.61 7.93
N CYS A 11 -9.39 9.51 7.95
CA CYS A 11 -10.47 9.31 8.89
C CYS A 11 -9.92 8.85 10.24
N ARG A 12 -10.24 9.55 11.33
CA ARG A 12 -9.74 9.22 12.67
C ARG A 12 -10.39 7.97 13.26
N VAL A 13 -11.59 7.60 12.81
CA VAL A 13 -12.28 6.38 13.26
C VAL A 13 -11.80 5.12 12.54
N CYS A 14 -11.43 5.21 11.25
CA CYS A 14 -11.18 4.02 10.44
C CYS A 14 -9.81 3.98 9.73
N GLY A 15 -8.99 5.02 9.88
CA GLY A 15 -7.63 5.08 9.33
C GLY A 15 -7.55 5.24 7.81
N VAL A 16 -8.69 5.39 7.12
CA VAL A 16 -8.71 5.49 5.65
C VAL A 16 -8.20 6.86 5.20
N PRO A 17 -7.25 6.91 4.25
CA PRO A 17 -6.89 8.16 3.57
C PRO A 17 -8.08 8.74 2.80
N LEU A 18 -8.44 9.98 3.09
CA LEU A 18 -9.50 10.75 2.45
C LEU A 18 -8.99 11.61 1.28
N ARG A 19 -7.67 11.74 1.18
CA ARG A 19 -6.98 12.55 0.16
C ARG A 19 -5.84 11.75 -0.46
N LYS A 20 -5.36 12.22 -1.61
CA LYS A 20 -4.13 11.71 -2.22
C LYS A 20 -2.93 12.05 -1.35
N GLN A 21 -1.88 11.23 -1.43
CA GLN A 21 -0.60 11.55 -0.83
C GLN A 21 -0.06 12.83 -1.48
N ALA A 22 0.24 13.84 -0.68
CA ALA A 22 0.67 15.17 -1.12
C ALA A 22 1.86 15.71 -0.31
N GLY A 23 2.09 15.15 0.89
CA GLY A 23 3.12 15.62 1.81
C GLY A 23 4.08 14.53 2.24
N SER A 24 4.86 14.85 3.25
CA SER A 24 5.82 13.92 3.85
C SER A 24 5.16 13.02 4.87
N MET A 25 5.59 11.76 4.88
CA MET A 25 5.30 10.85 5.97
C MET A 25 6.25 11.16 7.11
N VAL A 26 5.73 11.22 8.32
CA VAL A 26 6.55 11.41 9.53
C VAL A 26 6.57 10.09 10.29
N LEU A 27 7.75 9.51 10.45
CA LEU A 27 7.94 8.24 11.16
C LEU A 27 8.63 8.47 12.50
N GLU A 28 8.22 7.67 13.50
CA GLU A 28 8.98 7.53 14.74
C GLU A 28 10.08 6.47 14.55
N ARG A 29 11.30 6.77 15.01
CA ARG A 29 12.38 5.79 15.04
C ARG A 29 12.08 4.71 16.09
N ARG A 30 11.44 3.62 15.67
CA ARG A 30 11.22 2.41 16.49
C ARG A 30 11.96 1.21 15.92
N ASN A 31 13.25 1.08 16.27
CA ASN A 31 14.12 -0.02 15.81
C ASN A 31 14.24 -0.17 14.28
N ILE A 32 14.00 0.92 13.54
CA ILE A 32 14.19 0.95 12.09
C ILE A 32 15.65 1.29 11.78
N THR A 33 16.25 0.49 10.92
CA THR A 33 17.47 0.82 10.18
C THR A 33 17.04 1.23 8.77
N VAL A 34 17.52 2.38 8.30
CA VAL A 34 17.22 2.86 6.93
C VAL A 34 18.18 2.18 5.97
N GLU A 35 17.72 1.05 5.43
CA GLU A 35 18.47 0.26 4.47
C GLU A 35 17.46 -0.42 3.54
N GLY A 36 17.73 -0.41 2.23
CA GLY A 36 16.86 -1.06 1.27
C GLY A 36 15.47 -0.42 1.21
N GLY A 37 14.42 -1.23 1.16
CA GLY A 37 13.02 -0.83 1.16
C GLY A 37 12.22 -1.58 2.22
N TRP A 38 11.16 -0.94 2.71
CA TRP A 38 10.28 -1.52 3.73
C TRP A 38 8.86 -0.94 3.64
N VAL A 39 7.92 -1.61 4.32
CA VAL A 39 6.56 -1.09 4.56
C VAL A 39 6.52 -0.57 6.00
N PRO A 40 6.15 0.70 6.24
CA PRO A 40 6.05 1.22 7.60
C PRO A 40 4.86 0.59 8.33
N TYR A 41 5.04 0.38 9.64
CA TYR A 41 3.99 -0.16 10.51
C TYR A 41 2.71 0.71 10.44
N LEU A 42 1.55 0.07 10.35
CA LEU A 42 0.20 0.65 10.16
C LEU A 42 -0.13 1.20 8.76
N PHE A 43 0.83 1.36 7.85
CA PHE A 43 0.59 1.86 6.49
C PHE A 43 0.89 0.78 5.45
N GLY A 44 0.04 -0.25 5.45
CA GLY A 44 0.22 -1.45 4.61
C GLY A 44 0.18 -1.20 3.10
N ASP A 45 -0.22 0.00 2.66
CA ASP A 45 -0.24 0.44 1.26
C ASP A 45 0.81 1.52 0.95
N THR A 46 1.90 1.57 1.72
CA THR A 46 3.00 2.52 1.51
C THR A 46 4.34 1.79 1.47
N ILE A 47 5.20 2.15 0.51
CA ILE A 47 6.56 1.64 0.40
C ILE A 47 7.55 2.78 0.65
N CYS A 48 8.50 2.51 1.52
CA CYS A 48 9.63 3.39 1.81
C CYS A 48 10.90 2.76 1.23
N LEU A 49 11.82 3.61 0.77
CA LEU A 49 13.10 3.23 0.23
C LEU A 49 14.18 4.13 0.85
N GLU A 50 15.35 3.57 1.14
CA GLU A 50 16.57 4.34 1.40
C GLU A 50 16.86 5.23 0.18
N SER A 51 17.39 6.43 0.43
CA SER A 51 17.48 7.49 -0.59
C SER A 51 18.23 7.09 -1.85
N SER A 52 19.38 6.41 -1.75
CA SER A 52 20.14 5.99 -2.93
C SER A 52 19.37 4.96 -3.77
N LEU A 53 18.69 4.00 -3.12
CA LEU A 53 17.83 3.03 -3.79
C LEU A 53 16.63 3.71 -4.46
N ALA A 54 16.01 4.65 -3.77
CA ALA A 54 14.85 5.40 -4.25
C ALA A 54 15.18 6.21 -5.52
N LEU A 55 16.29 6.93 -5.50
CA LEU A 55 16.74 7.72 -6.66
C LEU A 55 17.10 6.79 -7.83
N ALA A 56 17.79 5.69 -7.58
CA ALA A 56 18.10 4.69 -8.61
C ALA A 56 16.83 4.02 -9.20
N ALA A 57 15.77 3.86 -8.41
CA ALA A 57 14.47 3.40 -8.90
C ALA A 57 13.80 4.47 -9.78
N ALA A 58 13.78 5.73 -9.36
CA ALA A 58 13.16 6.83 -10.12
C ALA A 58 13.87 7.15 -11.45
N GLU A 59 15.16 6.82 -11.59
CA GLU A 59 15.86 6.92 -12.88
C GLU A 59 15.38 5.88 -13.90
N LYS A 60 14.84 4.75 -13.44
CA LYS A 60 14.44 3.61 -14.29
C LYS A 60 12.93 3.48 -14.46
N PHE A 61 12.18 3.97 -13.50
CA PHE A 61 10.74 3.78 -13.38
C PHE A 61 10.04 5.12 -13.12
N ASN A 62 8.82 5.25 -13.61
CA ASN A 62 7.95 6.40 -13.40
C ASN A 62 7.39 6.42 -11.97
N LEU A 63 8.18 6.93 -11.03
CA LEU A 63 7.86 7.05 -9.61
C LEU A 63 7.80 8.51 -9.17
N ASP A 64 6.72 8.90 -8.51
CA ASP A 64 6.69 10.11 -7.68
C ASP A 64 7.18 9.74 -6.27
N LEU A 65 8.16 10.49 -5.77
CA LEU A 65 8.84 10.22 -4.51
C LEU A 65 8.66 11.42 -3.55
N ARG A 66 8.45 11.12 -2.27
CA ARG A 66 8.35 12.17 -1.24
C ARG A 66 9.29 11.89 -0.07
N PRO A 67 9.89 12.92 0.53
CA PRO A 67 10.75 12.74 1.69
C PRO A 67 9.98 12.17 2.86
N ILE A 68 10.64 11.27 3.57
CA ILE A 68 10.25 10.82 4.90
C ILE A 68 10.90 11.76 5.92
N ALA A 69 10.08 12.30 6.81
CA ALA A 69 10.54 13.00 7.99
C ALA A 69 10.62 12.04 9.17
N TRP A 70 11.48 12.37 10.12
CA TRP A 70 11.63 11.62 11.35
C TRP A 70 11.21 12.48 12.53
N HIS A 71 10.41 11.89 13.41
CA HIS A 71 10.17 12.49 14.72
C HIS A 71 11.41 12.26 15.60
N GLY A 72 12.14 13.33 15.93
CA GLY A 72 13.37 13.26 16.70
C GLY A 72 14.61 13.02 15.84
N VAL A 73 15.38 11.97 16.16
CA VAL A 73 16.66 11.68 15.51
C VAL A 73 16.46 10.81 14.27
N SER A 74 16.91 11.31 13.11
CA SER A 74 16.91 10.56 11.86
C SER A 74 17.82 9.33 11.93
N PRO A 75 17.33 8.11 11.62
CA PRO A 75 18.15 6.93 11.40
C PRO A 75 18.77 6.87 9.99
N GLY A 76 18.44 7.81 9.10
CA GLY A 76 18.94 7.87 7.73
C GLY A 76 17.95 8.56 6.79
N ASP A 77 18.42 8.91 5.60
CA ASP A 77 17.60 9.60 4.60
C ASP A 77 16.76 8.59 3.81
N ALA A 78 15.47 8.85 3.68
CA ALA A 78 14.54 7.96 3.02
C ALA A 78 13.45 8.69 2.23
N LEU A 79 12.96 8.02 1.20
CA LEU A 79 11.88 8.48 0.34
C LEU A 79 10.73 7.45 0.37
N GLN A 80 9.49 7.92 0.38
CA GLN A 80 8.32 7.08 0.15
C GLN A 80 7.92 7.14 -1.33
N ILE A 81 7.40 6.04 -1.85
CA ILE A 81 6.78 6.00 -3.17
C ILE A 81 5.35 6.50 -3.05
N VAL A 82 4.97 7.48 -3.87
CA VAL A 82 3.57 7.91 -4.03
C VAL A 82 2.86 6.94 -4.95
N ILE A 83 1.92 6.18 -4.39
CA ILE A 83 1.23 5.12 -5.12
C ILE A 83 -0.17 5.61 -5.53
N PRO A 84 -0.43 5.82 -6.83
CA PRO A 84 -1.73 6.27 -7.29
C PRO A 84 -2.77 5.14 -7.22
N VAL A 85 -4.01 5.50 -6.90
CA VAL A 85 -5.18 4.62 -7.08
C VAL A 85 -5.56 4.63 -8.55
N VAL A 86 -5.67 3.44 -9.17
CA VAL A 86 -5.90 3.30 -10.63
C VAL A 86 -7.08 2.38 -10.93
N GLY A 87 -7.94 2.82 -11.86
CA GLY A 87 -9.11 2.09 -12.32
C GLY A 87 -10.34 2.27 -11.43
N ASP A 88 -11.43 1.62 -11.81
CA ASP A 88 -12.72 1.71 -11.09
C ASP A 88 -12.89 0.58 -10.07
N ALA A 89 -12.39 -0.62 -10.39
CA ALA A 89 -12.33 -1.79 -9.52
C ALA A 89 -11.27 -2.76 -10.03
N TRP A 90 -10.55 -3.40 -9.11
CA TRP A 90 -9.59 -4.47 -9.45
C TRP A 90 -10.21 -5.85 -9.34
N PHE A 91 -11.27 -5.99 -8.55
CA PHE A 91 -11.91 -7.26 -8.27
C PHE A 91 -13.41 -7.19 -8.53
N ASP A 92 -14.04 -8.35 -8.77
CA ASP A 92 -15.50 -8.42 -8.71
C ASP A 92 -15.98 -8.21 -7.28
N HIS A 93 -16.88 -7.25 -7.05
CA HIS A 93 -17.42 -6.99 -5.72
C HIS A 93 -18.30 -8.14 -5.19
N GLY A 94 -18.96 -8.90 -6.07
CA GLY A 94 -19.72 -10.09 -5.70
C GLY A 94 -18.80 -11.22 -5.21
N GLU A 95 -17.71 -11.47 -5.94
CA GLU A 95 -16.69 -12.44 -5.53
C GLU A 95 -15.95 -12.00 -4.27
N LEU A 96 -15.56 -10.72 -4.15
CA LEU A 96 -14.97 -10.18 -2.93
C LEU A 96 -15.90 -10.39 -1.73
N ARG A 97 -17.19 -10.09 -1.89
CA ARG A 97 -18.20 -10.30 -0.84
C ARG A 97 -18.28 -11.77 -0.44
N ALA A 98 -18.36 -12.68 -1.41
CA ALA A 98 -18.43 -14.11 -1.14
C ALA A 98 -17.18 -14.61 -0.40
N LYS A 99 -15.98 -14.18 -0.83
CA LYS A 99 -14.70 -14.53 -0.20
C LYS A 99 -14.59 -13.97 1.22
N ALA A 100 -14.94 -12.70 1.41
CA ALA A 100 -14.89 -12.05 2.73
C ALA A 100 -15.87 -12.69 3.71
N ILE A 101 -17.13 -12.93 3.31
CA ILE A 101 -18.13 -13.60 4.15
C ILE A 101 -17.69 -15.03 4.45
N GLY A 102 -17.28 -15.80 3.44
CA GLY A 102 -16.82 -17.16 3.64
C GLY A 102 -15.63 -17.26 4.59
N LYS A 103 -14.82 -16.20 4.67
CA LYS A 103 -13.63 -16.16 5.53
C LYS A 103 -13.89 -15.64 6.94
N HIS A 104 -14.62 -14.54 7.05
CA HIS A 104 -14.73 -13.75 8.27
C HIS A 104 -16.16 -13.68 8.83
N GLY A 105 -17.13 -14.31 8.18
CA GLY A 105 -18.55 -14.25 8.56
C GLY A 105 -19.26 -12.96 8.16
N SER A 106 -18.52 -11.94 7.68
CA SER A 106 -19.09 -10.73 7.10
C SER A 106 -18.21 -10.21 5.95
N ALA A 107 -18.77 -9.31 5.13
CA ALA A 107 -18.04 -8.77 3.98
C ALA A 107 -17.08 -7.64 4.34
N GLY A 108 -17.42 -6.89 5.39
CA GLY A 108 -16.90 -5.54 5.61
C GLY A 108 -17.95 -4.64 6.23
N ALA A 109 -17.60 -3.37 6.41
CA ALA A 109 -18.48 -2.37 6.97
C ALA A 109 -18.23 -0.99 6.36
N ARG A 110 -19.28 -0.17 6.38
CA ARG A 110 -19.17 1.26 6.08
C ARG A 110 -18.76 2.01 7.33
N CYS A 111 -17.74 2.87 7.23
CA CYS A 111 -17.39 3.77 8.33
C CYS A 111 -18.53 4.77 8.57
N ALA A 112 -18.97 4.92 9.82
CA ALA A 112 -20.02 5.86 10.18
C ALA A 112 -19.61 7.34 10.04
N GLU A 113 -18.30 7.63 10.11
CA GLU A 113 -17.77 9.00 10.03
C GLU A 113 -17.51 9.41 8.57
N CYS A 114 -16.68 8.67 7.84
CA CYS A 114 -16.28 9.06 6.48
C CYS A 114 -17.09 8.40 5.36
N GLY A 115 -18.01 7.47 5.69
CA GLY A 115 -18.85 6.79 4.71
C GLY A 115 -18.12 5.79 3.80
N THR A 116 -16.80 5.63 3.92
CA THR A 116 -16.02 4.68 3.10
C THR A 116 -16.39 3.24 3.45
N TRP A 117 -16.66 2.44 2.42
CA TRP A 117 -16.79 0.98 2.57
C TRP A 117 -15.40 0.35 2.69
N ARG A 118 -15.22 -0.52 3.68
CA ARG A 118 -14.00 -1.31 3.84
C ARG A 118 -14.34 -2.78 3.81
N TRP A 119 -13.65 -3.52 2.95
CA TRP A 119 -13.67 -4.97 2.93
C TRP A 119 -12.87 -5.51 4.11
N LEU A 120 -13.33 -6.62 4.72
CA LEU A 120 -12.50 -7.30 5.71
C LEU A 120 -11.20 -7.80 5.06
N PRO A 121 -10.09 -7.89 5.81
CA PRO A 121 -8.78 -8.15 5.22
C PRO A 121 -8.73 -9.45 4.39
N LEU A 122 -8.34 -9.32 3.12
CA LEU A 122 -8.03 -10.42 2.21
C LEU A 122 -6.64 -10.14 1.61
N GLY A 123 -5.93 -11.19 1.17
CA GLY A 123 -4.60 -11.05 0.59
C GLY A 123 -4.42 -11.92 -0.66
N PHE A 124 -3.38 -11.63 -1.45
CA PHE A 124 -3.03 -12.41 -2.63
C PHE A 124 -2.50 -13.81 -2.25
N ALA A 125 -2.85 -14.81 -3.05
CA ALA A 125 -2.26 -16.15 -2.93
C ALA A 125 -0.80 -16.13 -3.44
N PRO A 126 0.10 -17.04 -2.98
CA PRO A 126 -0.12 -18.14 -2.04
C PRO A 126 0.28 -17.80 -0.59
N MET A 127 -0.17 -16.66 -0.05
CA MET A 127 -0.07 -16.46 1.40
C MET A 127 -0.80 -17.60 2.14
N PRO A 128 -0.28 -18.10 3.27
CA PRO A 128 -0.94 -19.16 4.01
C PRO A 128 -2.29 -18.65 4.54
N PRO A 129 -3.34 -19.51 4.58
CA PRO A 129 -4.59 -19.18 5.24
C PRO A 129 -4.31 -18.64 6.65
N PRO A 130 -4.97 -17.53 7.07
CA PRO A 130 -6.18 -16.94 6.50
C PRO A 130 -5.99 -16.05 5.26
N PHE A 131 -4.76 -15.72 4.88
CA PHE A 131 -4.43 -14.85 3.76
C PHE A 131 -4.38 -15.67 2.46
N GLY A 132 -4.49 -15.04 1.28
CA GLY A 132 -4.50 -15.76 0.00
C GLY A 132 -5.87 -16.07 -0.62
N THR A 133 -6.92 -15.33 -0.23
CA THR A 133 -8.31 -15.59 -0.61
C THR A 133 -8.91 -14.57 -1.58
N LEU A 134 -8.12 -13.60 -2.07
CA LEU A 134 -8.61 -12.64 -3.05
C LEU A 134 -9.13 -13.36 -4.31
N PRO A 135 -10.22 -12.86 -4.91
CA PRO A 135 -10.66 -13.32 -6.22
C PRO A 135 -9.62 -12.93 -7.30
N PRO A 136 -9.70 -13.53 -8.49
CA PRO A 136 -8.85 -13.15 -9.62
C PRO A 136 -8.96 -11.66 -9.95
N LEU A 137 -7.86 -11.07 -10.38
CA LEU A 137 -7.83 -9.68 -10.82
C LEU A 137 -8.60 -9.52 -12.14
N ARG A 138 -9.36 -8.43 -12.24
CA ARG A 138 -10.06 -8.02 -13.47
C ARG A 138 -9.23 -7.10 -14.37
N VAL A 139 -7.97 -6.84 -14.01
CA VAL A 139 -7.12 -5.88 -14.71
C VAL A 139 -6.64 -6.46 -16.04
N ARG A 140 -7.30 -6.09 -17.14
CA ARG A 140 -6.80 -6.27 -18.51
C ARG A 140 -6.95 -4.91 -19.25
N PRO A 141 -5.90 -4.20 -19.73
CA PRO A 141 -4.45 -4.44 -19.67
C PRO A 141 -3.64 -3.38 -18.89
N SER A 142 -2.64 -3.90 -18.15
CA SER A 142 -1.55 -3.26 -17.37
C SER A 142 -1.95 -2.15 -16.40
N LEU A 143 -1.03 -1.77 -15.51
CA LEU A 143 -1.15 -0.62 -14.61
C LEU A 143 -1.27 0.73 -15.36
N GLY A 144 -1.75 0.74 -16.61
CA GLY A 144 -1.64 1.86 -17.53
C GLY A 144 -0.18 2.26 -17.73
N ALA A 145 0.09 3.55 -17.53
CA ALA A 145 1.40 4.19 -17.68
C ALA A 145 2.19 4.32 -16.37
N VAL A 146 1.70 3.77 -15.26
CA VAL A 146 2.41 3.81 -13.97
C VAL A 146 3.14 2.51 -13.71
N ASP A 147 4.25 2.59 -12.97
CA ASP A 147 5.03 1.41 -12.60
C ASP A 147 4.61 0.79 -11.27
N VAL A 148 3.77 1.50 -10.52
CA VAL A 148 3.11 1.02 -9.30
C VAL A 148 1.71 1.61 -9.19
N ALA A 149 0.75 0.83 -8.72
CA ALA A 149 -0.60 1.30 -8.45
C ALA A 149 -1.21 0.63 -7.20
N ALA A 150 -2.22 1.27 -6.64
CA ALA A 150 -3.06 0.76 -5.57
C ALA A 150 -4.50 0.52 -6.05
N SER A 151 -5.16 -0.47 -5.47
CA SER A 151 -6.54 -0.82 -5.75
C SER A 151 -7.52 0.28 -5.31
N PRO A 152 -8.62 0.53 -6.06
CA PRO A 152 -9.71 1.38 -5.59
C PRO A 152 -10.36 0.85 -4.31
N GLU A 153 -10.39 -0.46 -4.13
CA GLU A 153 -10.93 -1.13 -2.96
C GLU A 153 -10.06 -0.91 -1.73
N VAL A 154 -10.72 -0.56 -0.61
CA VAL A 154 -10.08 -0.41 0.69
C VAL A 154 -10.37 -1.65 1.54
N PHE A 155 -9.31 -2.20 2.11
CA PHE A 155 -9.34 -3.36 3.00
C PHE A 155 -8.95 -2.92 4.41
N GLY A 156 -9.40 -3.64 5.41
CA GLY A 156 -8.96 -3.40 6.78
C GLY A 156 -9.98 -3.72 7.84
N ASP A 157 -9.48 -3.76 9.07
CA ASP A 157 -10.29 -3.81 10.28
C ASP A 157 -9.70 -2.84 11.32
N GLY A 158 -10.55 -2.29 12.18
CA GLY A 158 -10.14 -1.29 13.17
C GLY A 158 -9.54 -0.03 12.52
N LEU A 159 -8.33 0.36 12.93
CA LEU A 159 -7.60 1.53 12.41
C LEU A 159 -6.63 1.20 11.27
N MET A 160 -6.50 -0.07 10.87
CA MET A 160 -5.56 -0.50 9.85
C MET A 160 -6.26 -0.66 8.50
N ALA A 161 -6.39 0.45 7.77
CA ALA A 161 -6.84 0.44 6.39
C ALA A 161 -5.65 0.30 5.43
N PHE A 162 -5.84 -0.45 4.35
CA PHE A 162 -4.85 -0.61 3.29
C PHE A 162 -5.53 -0.88 1.95
N ARG A 163 -4.73 -0.86 0.88
CA ARG A 163 -5.11 -1.21 -0.49
C ARG A 163 -4.18 -2.31 -0.98
N GLN A 164 -4.66 -3.08 -1.95
CA GLN A 164 -3.78 -3.99 -2.66
C GLN A 164 -2.89 -3.19 -3.59
N MET A 165 -1.61 -3.54 -3.67
CA MET A 165 -0.65 -2.87 -4.55
C MET A 165 -0.17 -3.81 -5.62
N LEU A 166 0.01 -3.29 -6.83
CA LEU A 166 0.63 -3.98 -7.94
C LEU A 166 1.77 -3.14 -8.47
N PHE A 167 2.84 -3.83 -8.83
CA PHE A 167 4.06 -3.27 -9.35
C PHE A 167 4.30 -3.85 -10.73
N ARG A 168 4.88 -3.06 -11.63
CA ARG A 168 5.55 -3.65 -12.78
C ARG A 168 6.61 -4.62 -12.30
N ARG A 169 6.76 -5.71 -13.03
CA ARG A 169 7.60 -6.82 -12.62
C ARG A 169 9.03 -6.36 -12.34
N GLU A 170 9.58 -5.56 -13.24
CA GLU A 170 10.94 -5.07 -13.18
C GLU A 170 11.17 -4.19 -11.94
N LEU A 171 10.19 -3.37 -11.56
CA LEU A 171 10.24 -2.57 -10.34
C LEU A 171 10.14 -3.45 -9.09
N ALA A 172 9.23 -4.43 -9.09
CA ALA A 172 9.06 -5.36 -7.97
C ALA A 172 10.35 -6.15 -7.71
N GLU A 173 10.96 -6.69 -8.77
CA GLU A 173 12.22 -7.44 -8.70
C GLU A 173 13.38 -6.53 -8.27
N PHE A 174 13.42 -5.28 -8.75
CA PHE A 174 14.43 -4.31 -8.33
C PHE A 174 14.39 -4.02 -6.83
N ILE A 175 13.19 -3.75 -6.28
CA ILE A 175 13.01 -3.50 -4.84
C ILE A 175 13.29 -4.77 -4.03
N ALA A 176 12.78 -5.93 -4.46
CA ALA A 176 13.00 -7.19 -3.74
C ALA A 176 14.46 -7.61 -3.71
N ALA A 177 15.23 -7.37 -4.78
CA ALA A 177 16.67 -7.65 -4.80
C ALA A 177 17.45 -6.80 -3.79
N ALA A 178 17.02 -5.55 -3.56
CA ALA A 178 17.62 -4.67 -2.56
C ALA A 178 17.18 -4.99 -1.13
N SER A 179 16.08 -5.73 -0.94
CA SER A 179 15.53 -6.06 0.40
C SER A 179 14.89 -7.44 0.45
N PRO A 180 15.68 -8.50 0.24
CA PRO A 180 15.17 -9.87 0.10
C PRO A 180 14.61 -10.46 1.39
N ARG A 181 14.83 -9.81 2.54
CA ARG A 181 14.24 -10.19 3.83
C ARG A 181 12.83 -9.63 4.02
N ASP A 182 12.54 -8.50 3.37
CA ASP A 182 11.30 -7.75 3.55
C ASP A 182 10.32 -7.96 2.40
N PHE A 183 10.84 -8.27 1.20
CA PHE A 183 10.03 -8.40 0.00
C PHE A 183 10.31 -9.68 -0.79
N GLU A 184 9.23 -10.22 -1.36
CA GLU A 184 9.26 -11.27 -2.36
C GLU A 184 8.41 -10.83 -3.57
N ALA A 185 8.99 -10.82 -4.76
CA ALA A 185 8.27 -10.48 -5.99
C ALA A 185 7.48 -11.69 -6.49
N ARG A 186 6.16 -11.55 -6.65
CA ARG A 186 5.28 -12.59 -7.17
C ARG A 186 4.40 -12.06 -8.28
N THR A 187 4.26 -12.84 -9.35
CA THR A 187 3.31 -12.54 -10.41
C THR A 187 1.92 -12.99 -9.99
N VAL A 188 0.99 -12.04 -9.99
CA VAL A 188 -0.45 -12.33 -9.87
C VAL A 188 -1.03 -12.64 -11.25
N ARG A 189 -1.93 -13.61 -11.34
CA ARG A 189 -2.59 -14.03 -12.58
C ARG A 189 -4.10 -13.89 -12.48
#